data_AF-A0A7S0LJU6-F1
#
_entry.id   AF-A0A7S0LJU6-F1
#
_cell.length_a   1.000
_cell.length_b   1.000
_cell.length_c   1.000
_cell.angle_alpha   90.00
_cell.angle_beta   90.00
_cell.angle_gamma   90.00
#
_symmetry.space_group_name_H-M   'P 1'
#
loop_
_entity.id
_entity.type
_entity.pdbx_description
1 polymer ?
#
loop_
_entity_poly.entity_id
_entity_poly.type
_entity_poly.pdbx_seq_one_letter_code
_entity_poly.pdbx_strand_id
1 'polypeptide(L)'
;YGRVQAMIVSQKRSPRFCSASFTIALILAALALVAATYTHRTAVHDRLFSFPSSNFSSHSKRTNASLGRPGLDLPRARREIDGETGHETDFWTCDRECRWHFDLNDRLVRGDTIGFFSKMCICRREDGSSQGSQLLGKVPYRFTGGPFVGPPPHSKTYENARPFDPDFWADQYTTPLLCAINLSATDSFPTTHDAGCTADDCEDGRARLEERGLTVLHCGRCSACSSPYDIKVLYDTRKTITAATTACASRFKISNAIGLRPQKLGDLKRCLRDAGVVFSDDGRAWKEPESRATCFDCWTDNIMNDGQLCWNRCLSKFVDPGNAGHFATDVCLQCDEYTSGPAFIACAGANRRSSGIKSDIDRGELADTVWEQKICTVGVCAAAPNATSPCAAPLPWGARGSNRGAPSSRPRTSRIPTPMPSQH
;
A
#
# COMPACT_ATOMS: atom_id res chain seq x y z
N TYR A 1 18.95 26.02 -26.65
CA TYR A 1 18.90 25.39 -27.98
C TYR A 1 19.75 26.10 -29.03
N GLY A 2 19.67 27.42 -29.21
CA GLY A 2 20.42 28.14 -30.27
C GLY A 2 21.96 28.17 -30.16
N ARG A 3 22.57 27.92 -29.00
CA ARG A 3 24.04 27.93 -28.83
C ARG A 3 24.73 26.56 -29.02
N VAL A 4 23.97 25.46 -29.08
CA VAL A 4 24.54 24.11 -29.23
C VAL A 4 24.80 23.76 -30.70
N GLN A 5 24.09 24.38 -31.64
CA GLN A 5 24.32 24.15 -33.08
C GLN A 5 25.63 24.77 -33.61
N ALA A 6 26.21 25.77 -32.93
CA ALA A 6 27.41 26.44 -33.42
C ALA A 6 28.71 25.64 -33.24
N MET A 7 28.74 24.62 -32.37
CA MET A 7 29.94 23.80 -32.15
C MET A 7 30.08 22.61 -33.11
N ILE A 8 29.01 22.22 -33.83
CA ILE A 8 29.01 21.00 -34.65
C ILE A 8 29.57 21.26 -36.07
N VAL A 9 29.67 22.51 -36.52
CA VAL A 9 30.05 22.83 -37.91
C VAL A 9 31.57 22.99 -38.12
N SER A 10 32.39 23.06 -37.08
CA SER A 10 33.83 23.37 -37.20
C SER A 10 34.79 22.21 -36.85
N GLN A 11 34.45 20.96 -37.15
CA GLN A 11 35.43 19.85 -37.10
C GLN A 11 35.24 18.85 -38.24
N LYS A 12 35.67 19.24 -39.44
CA LYS A 12 36.07 18.30 -40.50
C LYS A 12 37.57 18.45 -40.73
N ARG A 13 38.37 17.65 -40.01
CA ARG A 13 39.70 17.12 -40.41
C ARG A 13 40.48 16.68 -39.17
N SER A 14 40.35 15.40 -38.81
CA SER A 14 41.44 14.52 -38.36
C SER A 14 40.84 13.19 -37.90
N PRO A 15 41.16 12.05 -38.56
CA PRO A 15 40.76 10.74 -38.07
C PRO A 15 41.87 10.19 -37.17
N ARG A 16 41.42 9.58 -36.06
CA ARG A 16 42.15 8.68 -35.14
C ARG A 16 42.53 9.32 -33.79
N PHE A 17 42.04 8.63 -32.75
CA PHE A 17 42.21 8.82 -31.31
C PHE A 17 41.24 9.79 -30.61
N CYS A 18 40.62 9.27 -29.53
CA CYS A 18 39.73 9.92 -28.55
C CYS A 18 38.21 10.00 -28.81
N SER A 19 37.58 8.98 -29.39
CA SER A 19 36.09 8.93 -29.50
C SER A 19 35.36 8.50 -28.22
N ALA A 20 35.91 7.54 -27.46
CA ALA A 20 35.21 6.99 -26.29
C ALA A 20 35.17 7.97 -25.10
N SER A 21 36.29 8.62 -24.77
CA SER A 21 36.36 9.53 -23.61
C SER A 21 35.50 10.78 -23.78
N PHE A 22 35.39 11.28 -25.01
CA PHE A 22 34.54 12.44 -25.30
C PHE A 22 33.04 12.10 -25.19
N THR A 23 32.66 10.90 -25.65
CA THR A 23 31.29 10.40 -25.52
C THR A 23 30.92 10.19 -24.04
N ILE A 24 31.82 9.60 -23.24
CA ILE A 24 31.60 9.42 -21.80
C ILE A 24 31.49 10.79 -21.10
N ALA A 25 32.35 11.75 -21.41
CA ALA A 25 32.29 13.09 -20.84
C ALA A 25 30.98 13.83 -21.19
N LEU A 26 30.48 13.69 -22.42
CA LEU A 26 29.18 14.23 -22.84
C LEU A 26 28.01 13.58 -22.10
N ILE A 27 28.03 12.26 -21.92
CA ILE A 27 27.01 11.54 -21.15
C ILE A 27 27.03 12.00 -19.69
N LEU A 28 28.21 12.09 -19.07
CA LEU A 28 28.36 12.57 -17.68
C LEU A 28 27.92 14.03 -17.52
N ALA A 29 28.24 14.90 -18.48
CA ALA A 29 27.81 16.30 -18.46
C ALA A 29 26.28 16.42 -18.64
N ALA A 30 25.68 15.61 -19.50
CA ALA A 30 24.23 15.57 -19.66
C ALA A 30 23.53 15.05 -18.38
N LEU A 31 24.06 13.99 -17.76
CA LEU A 31 23.56 13.47 -16.48
C LEU A 31 23.69 14.51 -15.36
N ALA A 32 24.80 15.24 -15.30
CA ALA A 32 25.01 16.33 -14.34
C ALA A 32 24.03 17.49 -14.56
N LEU A 33 23.73 17.84 -15.82
CA LEU A 33 22.76 18.89 -16.14
C LEU A 33 21.33 18.46 -15.79
N VAL A 34 20.97 17.20 -16.02
CA VAL A 34 19.69 16.61 -15.60
C VAL A 34 19.58 16.61 -14.08
N ALA A 35 20.65 16.23 -13.36
CA ALA A 35 20.67 16.26 -11.90
C ALA A 35 20.55 17.69 -11.33
N ALA A 36 21.24 18.67 -11.94
CA ALA A 36 21.19 20.07 -11.53
C ALA A 36 19.82 20.72 -11.81
N THR A 37 19.20 20.40 -12.95
CA THR A 37 17.84 20.88 -13.28
C THR A 37 16.79 20.20 -12.41
N TYR A 38 16.96 18.92 -12.08
CA TYR A 38 16.08 18.20 -11.16
C TYR A 38 16.14 18.77 -9.74
N THR A 39 17.34 18.99 -9.19
CA THR A 39 17.53 19.59 -7.84
C THR A 39 16.98 21.02 -7.75
N HIS A 40 17.15 21.83 -8.80
CA HIS A 40 16.54 23.16 -8.85
C HIS A 40 15.01 23.08 -8.93
N ARG A 41 14.46 22.12 -9.69
CA ARG A 41 13.00 21.94 -9.83
C ARG A 41 12.37 21.43 -8.55
N THR A 42 13.02 20.52 -7.81
CA THR A 42 12.53 20.06 -6.48
C THR A 42 12.58 21.18 -5.44
N ALA A 43 13.64 22.00 -5.44
CA ALA A 43 13.72 23.16 -4.53
C ALA A 43 12.66 24.22 -4.82
N VAL A 44 12.27 24.40 -6.10
CA VAL A 44 11.16 25.27 -6.50
C VAL A 44 9.80 24.64 -6.19
N HIS A 45 9.66 23.32 -6.34
CA HIS A 45 8.43 22.60 -6.00
C HIS A 45 8.16 22.61 -4.48
N ASP A 46 9.19 22.42 -3.64
CA ASP A 46 9.03 22.49 -2.18
C ASP A 46 8.65 23.92 -1.71
N ARG A 47 9.04 24.96 -2.47
CA ARG A 47 8.59 26.35 -2.24
C ARG A 47 7.18 26.63 -2.75
N LEU A 48 6.75 26.02 -3.86
CA LEU A 48 5.43 26.24 -4.45
C LEU A 48 4.32 25.38 -3.82
N PHE A 49 4.67 24.25 -3.19
CA PHE A 49 3.74 23.35 -2.50
C PHE A 49 3.86 23.41 -0.97
N SER A 50 4.47 24.47 -0.44
CA SER A 50 4.27 24.85 0.95
C SER A 50 2.80 25.24 1.14
N PHE A 51 1.98 24.31 1.61
CA PHE A 51 0.58 24.57 1.97
C PHE A 51 0.51 25.76 2.94
N PRO A 52 -0.33 26.78 2.68
CA PRO A 52 -0.48 27.89 3.60
C PRO A 52 -1.17 27.37 4.87
N SER A 53 -0.43 27.34 5.98
CA SER A 53 -0.98 27.23 7.32
C SER A 53 -1.67 28.54 7.69
N SER A 54 -2.89 28.76 7.20
CA SER A 54 -3.68 29.95 7.54
C SER A 54 -4.34 29.79 8.92
N ASN A 55 -3.78 30.50 9.89
CA ASN A 55 -4.44 31.29 10.93
C ASN A 55 -5.65 30.69 11.66
N PHE A 56 -5.39 29.99 12.76
CA PHE A 56 -6.32 29.92 13.90
C PHE A 56 -5.86 30.92 14.96
N SER A 57 -6.53 32.08 15.02
CA SER A 57 -6.28 33.13 16.02
C SER A 57 -6.83 32.69 17.37
N SER A 58 -5.92 32.40 18.32
CA SER A 58 -6.27 32.10 19.70
C SER A 58 -6.31 33.39 20.54
N HIS A 59 -7.52 33.84 20.86
CA HIS A 59 -7.76 34.57 22.10
C HIS A 59 -8.26 33.58 23.14
N SER A 60 -7.37 33.14 24.04
CA SER A 60 -7.80 32.67 25.36
C SER A 60 -6.69 32.91 26.38
N LYS A 61 -7.10 33.56 27.47
CA LYS A 61 -6.27 34.09 28.54
C LYS A 61 -5.59 32.96 29.31
N ARG A 62 -4.36 33.25 29.77
CA ARG A 62 -3.63 32.51 30.80
C ARG A 62 -4.52 32.29 32.03
N THR A 63 -4.66 31.03 32.43
CA THR A 63 -4.67 30.63 33.84
C THR A 63 -3.74 29.43 33.99
N ASN A 64 -2.62 29.66 34.67
CA ASN A 64 -1.69 28.62 35.12
C ASN A 64 -2.38 27.79 36.21
N ALA A 65 -2.64 26.52 35.90
CA ALA A 65 -2.85 25.49 36.92
C ALA A 65 -1.95 24.30 36.56
N SER A 66 -0.89 24.14 37.34
CA SER A 66 0.00 23.00 37.31
C SER A 66 -0.73 21.76 37.79
N LEU A 67 -1.19 20.93 36.86
CA LEU A 67 -1.53 19.54 37.14
C LEU A 67 -0.50 18.67 36.42
N GLY A 68 0.36 18.04 37.21
CA GLY A 68 1.33 17.05 36.74
C GLY A 68 0.60 15.94 36.00
N ARG A 69 0.95 15.74 34.73
CA ARG A 69 0.52 14.55 33.98
C ARG A 69 1.34 13.37 34.47
N PRO A 70 0.72 12.25 34.87
CA PRO A 70 1.45 11.00 35.06
C PRO A 70 2.00 10.54 33.71
N GLY A 71 3.27 10.14 33.71
CA GLY A 71 3.93 9.54 32.57
C GLY A 71 3.14 8.34 32.07
N LEU A 72 2.77 8.38 30.78
CA LEU A 72 2.22 7.26 30.05
C LEU A 72 3.35 6.24 29.83
N ASP A 73 3.55 5.36 30.81
CA ASP A 73 4.24 4.09 30.56
C ASP A 73 3.33 3.24 29.68
N LEU A 74 3.64 3.20 28.38
CA LEU A 74 3.18 2.18 27.45
C LEU A 74 3.86 0.85 27.81
N PRO A 75 3.14 -0.28 27.78
CA PRO A 75 3.76 -1.58 27.98
C PRO A 75 4.93 -1.76 27.02
N ARG A 76 6.08 -2.07 27.60
CA ARG A 76 7.37 -2.39 26.98
C ARG A 76 7.33 -3.74 26.24
N ALA A 77 6.28 -3.99 25.46
CA ALA A 77 6.13 -5.16 24.58
C ALA A 77 6.26 -4.78 23.09
N ARG A 78 6.50 -3.49 22.78
CA ARG A 78 6.83 -2.99 21.44
C ARG A 78 8.25 -2.45 21.33
N ARG A 79 9.15 -2.83 22.24
CA ARG A 79 10.61 -2.67 22.03
C ARG A 79 11.12 -4.05 21.59
N GLU A 80 11.80 -4.08 20.45
CA GLU A 80 12.44 -5.25 19.81
C GLU A 80 11.70 -5.95 18.64
N ILE A 81 10.82 -5.25 17.91
CA ILE A 81 10.66 -5.54 16.46
C ILE A 81 11.30 -4.44 15.59
N ASP A 82 11.51 -3.24 16.15
CA ASP A 82 12.37 -2.19 15.57
C ASP A 82 13.87 -2.48 15.77
N GLY A 83 14.21 -3.62 16.36
CA GLY A 83 15.59 -4.06 16.50
C GLY A 83 16.11 -4.53 15.16
N GLU A 84 16.44 -3.60 14.27
CA GLU A 84 17.44 -3.66 13.20
C GLU A 84 17.63 -5.03 12.52
N THR A 85 16.56 -5.83 12.38
CA THR A 85 16.61 -7.03 11.56
C THR A 85 16.84 -6.48 10.16
N GLY A 86 17.91 -6.91 9.49
CA GLY A 86 18.43 -6.33 8.24
C GLY A 86 17.48 -6.39 7.04
N HIS A 87 16.19 -6.54 7.27
CA HIS A 87 15.12 -6.64 6.29
C HIS A 87 14.44 -5.28 6.00
N GLU A 88 14.70 -4.22 6.77
CA GLU A 88 14.18 -2.87 6.43
C GLU A 88 14.84 -2.26 5.17
N THR A 89 16.04 -2.73 4.83
CA THR A 89 16.90 -2.17 3.79
C THR A 89 16.85 -2.94 2.47
N ASP A 90 16.30 -4.15 2.46
CA ASP A 90 16.35 -4.97 1.25
C ASP A 90 15.09 -4.82 0.42
N PHE A 91 15.24 -3.89 -0.51
CA PHE A 91 14.48 -3.86 -1.72
C PHE A 91 14.56 -5.21 -2.42
N TRP A 92 13.47 -5.99 -2.36
CA TRP A 92 13.32 -7.31 -2.98
C TRP A 92 14.09 -8.44 -2.31
N THR A 93 13.62 -8.78 -1.12
CA THR A 93 13.93 -10.07 -0.53
C THR A 93 13.11 -11.17 -1.18
N CYS A 94 13.68 -12.37 -1.16
CA CYS A 94 12.96 -13.58 -1.49
C CYS A 94 11.68 -13.76 -0.63
N ASP A 95 11.54 -13.10 0.52
CA ASP A 95 10.29 -13.04 1.30
C ASP A 95 9.09 -12.67 0.42
N ARG A 96 9.24 -11.69 -0.47
CA ARG A 96 8.12 -11.21 -1.26
C ARG A 96 7.68 -12.22 -2.32
N GLU A 97 8.64 -12.78 -3.06
CA GLU A 97 8.34 -13.83 -4.04
C GLU A 97 7.76 -15.07 -3.34
N CYS A 98 8.26 -15.40 -2.15
CA CYS A 98 7.70 -16.48 -1.34
C CYS A 98 6.26 -16.19 -0.90
N ARG A 99 5.97 -14.99 -0.38
CA ARG A 99 4.61 -14.57 -0.01
C ARG A 99 3.67 -14.63 -1.21
N TRP A 100 4.10 -14.11 -2.35
CA TRP A 100 3.35 -14.18 -3.60
C TRP A 100 2.94 -15.62 -3.97
N HIS A 101 3.83 -16.58 -3.78
CA HIS A 101 3.60 -17.96 -4.15
C HIS A 101 2.86 -18.80 -3.09
N PHE A 102 2.97 -18.47 -1.81
CA PHE A 102 2.48 -19.32 -0.72
C PHE A 102 1.34 -18.71 0.10
N ASP A 103 1.46 -17.45 0.52
CA ASP A 103 0.37 -16.67 1.15
C ASP A 103 0.82 -15.20 1.19
N LEU A 104 0.19 -14.35 0.38
CA LEU A 104 0.59 -12.95 0.22
C LEU A 104 0.39 -12.14 1.52
N ASN A 105 -0.56 -12.59 2.36
CA ASN A 105 -0.91 -11.92 3.59
C ASN A 105 -0.16 -12.49 4.80
N ASP A 106 0.57 -13.60 4.67
CA ASP A 106 1.34 -14.18 5.77
C ASP A 106 2.74 -13.56 5.86
N ARG A 107 2.95 -12.71 6.87
CA ARG A 107 4.23 -12.04 7.10
C ARG A 107 5.29 -12.95 7.71
N LEU A 108 4.90 -14.14 8.18
CA LEU A 108 5.81 -15.19 8.63
C LEU A 108 6.43 -15.97 7.47
N VAL A 109 5.90 -15.82 6.24
CA VAL A 109 6.55 -16.37 5.05
C VAL A 109 7.79 -15.52 4.73
N ARG A 110 8.94 -16.18 4.78
CA ARG A 110 10.28 -15.66 4.49
C ARG A 110 10.90 -16.37 3.29
N GLY A 111 11.88 -15.75 2.69
CA GLY A 111 12.64 -16.33 1.62
C GLY A 111 14.11 -15.93 1.64
N ASP A 112 14.98 -16.91 1.43
CA ASP A 112 16.41 -16.68 1.23
C ASP A 112 16.77 -16.88 -0.24
N THR A 113 17.66 -16.05 -0.77
CA THR A 113 18.20 -16.26 -2.12
C THR A 113 19.16 -17.45 -2.13
N ILE A 114 18.98 -18.35 -3.10
CA ILE A 114 19.88 -19.49 -3.34
C ILE A 114 20.31 -19.51 -4.82
N GLY A 115 21.53 -19.97 -5.07
CA GLY A 115 22.09 -20.15 -6.42
C GLY A 115 22.86 -18.93 -6.95
N PHE A 116 24.04 -19.17 -7.51
CA PHE A 116 24.94 -18.11 -8.03
C PHE A 116 24.51 -17.60 -9.42
N PHE A 117 23.97 -18.46 -10.29
CA PHE A 117 23.63 -18.14 -11.68
C PHE A 117 22.12 -18.12 -11.98
N SER A 118 21.33 -18.93 -11.26
CA SER A 118 19.87 -18.93 -11.33
C SER A 118 19.35 -18.52 -9.98
N LYS A 119 18.96 -17.25 -9.84
CA LYS A 119 18.41 -16.75 -8.59
C LYS A 119 17.10 -17.51 -8.32
N MET A 120 17.09 -18.33 -7.27
CA MET A 120 15.91 -18.98 -6.74
C MET A 120 15.72 -18.49 -5.30
N CYS A 121 14.50 -18.56 -4.81
CA CYS A 121 14.17 -18.33 -3.41
C CYS A 121 13.86 -19.65 -2.75
N ILE A 122 14.48 -19.92 -1.61
CA ILE A 122 14.00 -20.96 -0.69
C ILE A 122 13.02 -20.32 0.27
N CYS A 123 11.77 -20.79 0.25
CA CYS A 123 10.68 -20.20 0.99
C CYS A 123 10.41 -21.00 2.25
N ARG A 124 10.30 -20.30 3.37
CA ARG A 124 10.05 -20.90 4.68
C ARG A 124 8.96 -20.11 5.39
N ARG A 125 8.19 -20.79 6.23
CA ARG A 125 7.26 -20.15 7.15
C ARG A 125 7.85 -20.22 8.55
N GLU A 126 8.00 -19.07 9.18
CA GLU A 126 8.33 -18.99 10.60
C GLU A 126 7.07 -19.34 11.38
N ASP A 127 7.10 -20.35 12.24
CA ASP A 127 5.94 -20.76 13.03
C ASP A 127 5.87 -20.03 14.39
N GLY A 128 6.77 -19.07 14.61
CA GLY A 128 6.98 -18.39 15.89
C GLY A 128 7.46 -19.32 17.00
N SER A 129 7.71 -20.60 16.69
CA SER A 129 8.15 -21.60 17.65
C SER A 129 9.66 -21.77 17.58
N SER A 130 10.27 -22.15 18.69
CA SER A 130 11.69 -22.51 18.72
C SER A 130 12.01 -23.79 17.93
N GLN A 131 11.01 -24.48 17.36
CA GLN A 131 11.19 -25.73 16.61
C GLN A 131 11.66 -25.52 15.16
N GLY A 132 11.80 -24.27 14.71
CA GLY A 132 12.41 -23.92 13.44
C GLY A 132 11.41 -23.72 12.31
N SER A 133 11.85 -23.02 11.26
CA SER A 133 11.01 -22.64 10.14
C SER A 133 10.56 -23.83 9.28
N GLN A 134 9.28 -23.90 8.90
CA GLN A 134 8.73 -24.89 7.98
C GLN A 134 9.16 -24.57 6.54
N LEU A 135 9.80 -25.52 5.84
CA LEU A 135 10.11 -25.34 4.41
C LEU A 135 8.82 -25.42 3.58
N LEU A 136 8.49 -24.36 2.86
CA LEU A 136 7.32 -24.29 1.97
C LEU A 136 7.67 -24.76 0.55
N GLY A 137 8.89 -24.47 0.09
CA GLY A 137 9.36 -24.89 -1.21
C GLY A 137 10.45 -23.99 -1.77
N LYS A 138 10.67 -24.08 -3.09
CA LYS A 138 11.56 -23.18 -3.82
C LYS A 138 10.76 -22.52 -4.94
N VAL A 139 10.91 -21.22 -5.08
CA VAL A 139 10.30 -20.45 -6.17
C VAL A 139 11.41 -19.77 -6.95
N PRO A 140 11.25 -19.57 -8.27
CA PRO A 140 12.21 -18.78 -8.98
C PRO A 140 12.25 -17.36 -8.41
N TYR A 141 13.44 -16.78 -8.24
CA TYR A 141 13.58 -15.32 -8.10
C TYR A 141 13.38 -14.72 -9.50
N ARG A 142 12.21 -14.99 -10.07
CA ARG A 142 11.68 -14.27 -11.21
C ARG A 142 10.97 -13.10 -10.56
N PHE A 143 11.35 -11.88 -10.93
CA PHE A 143 10.42 -10.75 -10.84
C PHE A 143 9.08 -11.27 -11.32
N THR A 144 8.12 -11.49 -10.42
CA THR A 144 6.71 -11.76 -10.71
C THR A 144 6.38 -11.88 -12.21
N GLY A 145 6.64 -13.07 -12.77
CA GLY A 145 6.49 -13.39 -14.21
C GLY A 145 7.76 -13.20 -15.06
N GLY A 146 8.38 -14.32 -15.46
CA GLY A 146 9.19 -14.33 -16.69
C GLY A 146 8.40 -13.73 -17.85
N PRO A 147 9.07 -13.12 -18.85
CA PRO A 147 8.60 -11.94 -19.57
C PRO A 147 7.08 -11.93 -19.69
N PHE A 148 6.43 -11.20 -18.79
CA PHE A 148 5.10 -10.74 -19.07
C PHE A 148 5.28 -9.87 -20.32
N VAL A 149 5.03 -10.46 -21.49
CA VAL A 149 4.61 -9.70 -22.64
C VAL A 149 3.28 -9.17 -22.15
N GLY A 150 3.30 -7.98 -21.53
CA GLY A 150 2.07 -7.28 -21.29
C GLY A 150 1.25 -7.32 -22.56
N PRO A 151 -0.09 -7.18 -22.47
CA PRO A 151 -0.90 -7.04 -23.67
C PRO A 151 -0.12 -6.15 -24.65
N PRO A 152 0.06 -6.56 -25.92
CA PRO A 152 0.81 -5.76 -26.89
C PRO A 152 0.34 -4.31 -26.74
N PRO A 153 1.18 -3.29 -26.96
CA PRO A 153 0.86 -1.88 -26.66
C PRO A 153 -0.44 -1.31 -27.29
N HIS A 154 -1.24 -2.15 -27.97
CA HIS A 154 -2.54 -1.92 -28.57
C HIS A 154 -3.60 -3.00 -28.24
N SER A 155 -3.35 -3.95 -27.33
CA SER A 155 -4.35 -4.93 -26.90
C SER A 155 -5.36 -4.19 -26.02
N LYS A 156 -6.58 -4.13 -26.53
CA LYS A 156 -7.69 -3.34 -25.98
C LYS A 156 -8.40 -4.05 -24.82
N THR A 157 -7.86 -5.15 -24.28
CA THR A 157 -8.58 -6.08 -23.40
C THR A 157 -7.69 -6.66 -22.27
N TYR A 158 -8.28 -6.93 -21.10
CA TYR A 158 -7.66 -7.65 -19.96
C TYR A 158 -7.36 -9.14 -20.26
N GLU A 159 -7.68 -9.63 -21.46
CA GLU A 159 -7.63 -11.06 -21.84
C GLU A 159 -6.25 -11.72 -21.66
N ASN A 160 -5.17 -10.93 -21.61
CA ASN A 160 -3.81 -11.43 -21.39
C ASN A 160 -3.24 -11.11 -20.00
N ALA A 161 -3.98 -10.39 -19.16
CA ALA A 161 -3.67 -10.33 -17.73
C ALA A 161 -3.82 -11.75 -17.18
N ARG A 162 -3.00 -12.15 -16.20
CA ARG A 162 -3.36 -13.37 -15.45
C ARG A 162 -4.80 -13.19 -14.98
N PRO A 163 -5.69 -14.19 -15.16
CA PRO A 163 -7.07 -14.06 -14.73
C PRO A 163 -7.03 -13.62 -13.27
N PHE A 164 -7.68 -12.51 -12.97
CA PHE A 164 -7.80 -12.15 -11.58
C PHE A 164 -8.54 -13.28 -10.88
N ASP A 165 -8.12 -13.57 -9.67
CA ASP A 165 -8.82 -14.53 -8.84
C ASP A 165 -10.29 -14.07 -8.70
N PRO A 166 -11.28 -14.89 -9.10
CA PRO A 166 -12.70 -14.53 -9.09
C PRO A 166 -13.24 -14.25 -7.68
N ASP A 167 -12.49 -14.65 -6.65
CA ASP A 167 -12.76 -14.29 -5.27
C ASP A 167 -12.55 -12.79 -4.98
N PHE A 168 -11.86 -12.07 -5.88
CA PHE A 168 -11.53 -10.68 -5.73
C PHE A 168 -12.15 -9.82 -6.83
N TRP A 169 -12.64 -8.63 -6.46
CA TRP A 169 -13.32 -7.70 -7.37
C TRP A 169 -12.31 -6.99 -8.28
N ALA A 170 -11.88 -7.66 -9.37
CA ALA A 170 -10.77 -7.17 -10.19
C ALA A 170 -10.79 -7.53 -11.70
N ASP A 171 -11.34 -8.69 -12.12
CA ASP A 171 -11.42 -9.08 -13.55
C ASP A 171 -12.71 -8.57 -14.22
N GLN A 172 -13.78 -9.39 -14.17
CA GLN A 172 -15.09 -8.99 -14.65
C GLN A 172 -15.78 -8.00 -13.70
N TYR A 173 -15.15 -7.71 -12.56
CA TYR A 173 -15.71 -6.94 -11.44
C TYR A 173 -16.97 -7.60 -10.89
N THR A 174 -16.89 -8.93 -10.78
CA THR A 174 -17.96 -9.79 -10.30
C THR A 174 -17.35 -10.65 -9.22
N THR A 175 -18.09 -10.84 -8.14
CA THR A 175 -17.75 -11.83 -7.12
C THR A 175 -19.01 -12.07 -6.29
N PRO A 176 -19.29 -13.30 -5.87
CA PRO A 176 -20.39 -13.56 -4.95
C PRO A 176 -20.07 -13.08 -3.54
N LEU A 177 -18.85 -12.62 -3.29
CA LEU A 177 -18.34 -12.32 -1.96
C LEU A 177 -18.54 -10.84 -1.59
N LEU A 178 -18.98 -10.58 -0.37
CA LEU A 178 -19.02 -9.26 0.22
C LEU A 178 -18.19 -9.23 1.50
N CYS A 179 -17.39 -8.18 1.67
CA CYS A 179 -16.71 -7.92 2.93
C CYS A 179 -17.60 -7.07 3.83
N ALA A 180 -17.95 -7.56 5.02
CA ALA A 180 -18.84 -6.86 5.93
C ALA A 180 -18.32 -6.87 7.38
N ILE A 181 -18.79 -5.94 8.20
CA ILE A 181 -18.42 -5.82 9.61
C ILE A 181 -19.63 -5.44 10.46
N ASN A 182 -19.69 -5.89 11.71
CA ASN A 182 -20.66 -5.38 12.67
C ASN A 182 -20.10 -4.10 13.35
N LEU A 183 -20.49 -2.92 12.87
CA LEU A 183 -19.99 -1.65 13.42
C LEU A 183 -20.41 -1.37 14.87
N SER A 184 -21.46 -2.05 15.38
CA SER A 184 -21.93 -1.89 16.76
C SER A 184 -21.11 -2.70 17.77
N ALA A 185 -20.38 -3.72 17.32
CA ALA A 185 -19.54 -4.56 18.16
C ALA A 185 -18.12 -3.96 18.27
N THR A 186 -17.63 -3.80 19.51
CA THR A 186 -16.33 -3.17 19.84
C THR A 186 -15.13 -3.97 19.34
N ASP A 187 -15.28 -5.29 19.22
CA ASP A 187 -14.22 -6.23 18.83
C ASP A 187 -14.55 -6.95 17.52
N SER A 188 -15.33 -6.30 16.64
CA SER A 188 -15.62 -6.86 15.33
C SER A 188 -14.44 -6.69 14.38
N PHE A 189 -14.28 -7.69 13.52
CA PHE A 189 -13.33 -7.68 12.41
C PHE A 189 -14.11 -7.84 11.10
N PRO A 190 -13.63 -7.22 10.00
CA PRO A 190 -14.18 -7.48 8.68
C PRO A 190 -14.16 -8.98 8.38
N THR A 191 -15.30 -9.52 7.94
CA THR A 191 -15.45 -10.93 7.59
C THR A 191 -16.01 -11.06 6.18
N THR A 192 -15.46 -11.99 5.40
CA THR A 192 -15.97 -12.32 4.07
C THR A 192 -17.26 -13.12 4.20
N HIS A 193 -18.28 -12.71 3.46
CA HIS A 193 -19.54 -13.41 3.34
C HIS A 193 -19.77 -13.80 1.89
N ASP A 194 -20.12 -15.06 1.66
CA ASP A 194 -20.74 -15.44 0.40
C ASP A 194 -22.17 -14.90 0.40
N ALA A 195 -22.38 -13.85 -0.39
CA ALA A 195 -23.66 -13.21 -0.55
C ALA A 195 -24.46 -13.84 -1.70
N GLY A 196 -23.89 -14.80 -2.45
CA GLY A 196 -24.52 -15.42 -3.62
C GLY A 196 -24.87 -14.42 -4.71
N CYS A 197 -24.22 -13.25 -4.73
CA CYS A 197 -24.53 -12.23 -5.73
C CYS A 197 -23.81 -12.46 -7.05
N THR A 198 -24.42 -11.98 -8.13
CA THR A 198 -23.79 -11.93 -9.44
C THR A 198 -23.20 -10.53 -9.67
N ALA A 199 -22.46 -10.38 -10.77
CA ALA A 199 -21.87 -9.14 -11.27
C ALA A 199 -22.71 -7.87 -11.02
N ASP A 200 -24.00 -7.96 -11.31
CA ASP A 200 -24.87 -6.83 -11.52
C ASP A 200 -25.93 -6.69 -10.41
N ASP A 201 -25.97 -7.63 -9.46
CA ASP A 201 -27.05 -7.74 -8.48
C ASP A 201 -26.57 -8.19 -7.10
N CYS A 202 -25.77 -7.33 -6.44
CA CYS A 202 -25.38 -7.53 -5.05
C CYS A 202 -26.29 -6.80 -4.03
N GLU A 203 -27.34 -6.10 -4.47
CA GLU A 203 -28.23 -5.36 -3.57
C GLU A 203 -28.99 -6.29 -2.61
N ASP A 204 -29.52 -7.41 -3.13
CA ASP A 204 -30.15 -8.45 -2.32
C ASP A 204 -29.17 -9.07 -1.30
N GLY A 205 -27.92 -9.30 -1.73
CA GLY A 205 -26.85 -9.79 -0.87
C GLY A 205 -26.52 -8.83 0.25
N ARG A 206 -26.47 -7.53 -0.06
CA ARG A 206 -26.29 -6.45 0.92
C ARG A 206 -27.45 -6.39 1.91
N ALA A 207 -28.69 -6.38 1.43
CA ALA A 207 -29.88 -6.31 2.29
C ALA A 207 -29.90 -7.43 3.34
N ARG A 208 -29.61 -8.68 2.93
CA ARG A 208 -29.51 -9.82 3.86
C ARG A 208 -28.43 -9.66 4.93
N LEU A 209 -27.31 -9.01 4.62
CA LEU A 209 -26.26 -8.73 5.59
C LEU A 209 -26.65 -7.60 6.54
N GLU A 210 -27.30 -6.55 6.03
CA GLU A 210 -27.81 -5.43 6.82
C GLU A 210 -28.90 -5.86 7.82
N GLU A 211 -29.81 -6.77 7.42
CA GLU A 211 -30.79 -7.40 8.33
C GLU A 211 -30.13 -8.14 9.52
N ARG A 212 -28.89 -8.60 9.35
CA ARG A 212 -28.08 -9.25 10.39
C ARG A 212 -27.27 -8.25 11.23
N GLY A 213 -27.48 -6.95 11.04
CA GLY A 213 -26.72 -5.89 11.69
C GLY A 213 -25.28 -5.76 11.19
N LEU A 214 -24.99 -6.25 9.97
CA LEU A 214 -23.68 -6.11 9.34
C LEU A 214 -23.71 -4.94 8.34
N THR A 215 -22.62 -4.18 8.30
CA THR A 215 -22.39 -3.14 7.31
C THR A 215 -21.48 -3.69 6.22
N VAL A 216 -21.95 -3.70 4.97
CA VAL A 216 -21.12 -4.05 3.81
C VAL A 216 -20.11 -2.94 3.58
N LEU A 217 -18.83 -3.31 3.63
CA LEU A 217 -17.71 -2.40 3.46
C LEU A 217 -17.34 -2.25 1.99
N HIS A 218 -17.12 -3.36 1.31
CA HIS A 218 -16.74 -3.40 -0.09
C HIS A 218 -17.10 -4.77 -0.68
N CYS A 219 -17.11 -4.85 -1.99
CA CYS A 219 -17.29 -6.11 -2.67
C CYS A 219 -15.97 -6.92 -2.72
N GLY A 220 -16.05 -8.26 -2.72
CA GLY A 220 -14.90 -9.18 -2.66
C GLY A 220 -14.51 -9.62 -1.26
N ARG A 221 -13.47 -10.46 -1.17
CA ARG A 221 -12.92 -10.96 0.12
C ARG A 221 -12.34 -9.83 0.98
N CYS A 222 -12.59 -9.91 2.29
CA CYS A 222 -11.88 -9.08 3.25
C CYS A 222 -10.39 -9.42 3.27
N SER A 223 -9.55 -8.40 3.40
CA SER A 223 -8.11 -8.52 3.59
C SER A 223 -7.54 -7.26 4.29
N ALA A 224 -6.25 -6.98 4.12
CA ALA A 224 -5.50 -6.02 4.94
C ALA A 224 -6.05 -4.59 4.96
N CYS A 225 -6.67 -4.12 3.88
CA CYS A 225 -7.27 -2.79 3.73
C CYS A 225 -8.77 -2.76 3.98
N SER A 226 -9.38 -3.85 4.44
CA SER A 226 -10.81 -3.95 4.68
C SER A 226 -11.27 -3.32 5.98
N SER A 227 -10.41 -2.58 6.69
CA SER A 227 -10.83 -1.88 7.89
C SER A 227 -11.63 -0.61 7.54
N PRO A 228 -12.63 -0.22 8.36
CA PRO A 228 -13.32 1.05 8.18
C PRO A 228 -12.38 2.27 8.12
N TYR A 229 -11.27 2.21 8.87
CA TYR A 229 -10.22 3.23 8.86
C TYR A 229 -9.55 3.35 7.49
N ASP A 230 -9.13 2.23 6.89
CA ASP A 230 -8.42 2.22 5.61
C ASP A 230 -9.34 2.61 4.44
N ILE A 231 -10.61 2.20 4.48
CA ILE A 231 -11.62 2.64 3.51
C ILE A 231 -11.82 4.15 3.59
N LYS A 232 -11.80 4.73 4.79
CA LYS A 232 -11.84 6.18 4.95
C LYS A 232 -10.61 6.84 4.33
N VAL A 233 -9.41 6.29 4.51
CA VAL A 233 -8.19 6.81 3.84
C VAL A 233 -8.35 6.76 2.32
N LEU A 234 -8.85 5.66 1.76
CA LEU A 234 -9.15 5.54 0.32
C LEU A 234 -10.14 6.61 -0.15
N TYR A 235 -11.16 6.91 0.65
CA TYR A 235 -12.17 7.93 0.35
C TYR A 235 -11.59 9.35 0.43
N ASP A 236 -10.92 9.69 1.53
CA ASP A 236 -10.36 11.03 1.77
C ASP A 236 -9.30 11.39 0.71
N THR A 237 -8.50 10.41 0.32
CA THR A 237 -7.43 10.57 -0.67
C THR A 237 -7.86 10.27 -2.11
N ARG A 238 -9.16 10.03 -2.37
CA ARG A 238 -9.66 9.57 -3.68
C ARG A 238 -9.24 10.46 -4.86
N LYS A 239 -9.01 11.76 -4.61
CA LYS A 239 -8.63 12.78 -5.60
C LYS A 239 -7.12 12.96 -5.78
N THR A 240 -6.30 12.40 -4.88
CA THR A 240 -4.87 12.74 -4.78
C THR A 240 -3.96 11.53 -4.61
N ILE A 241 -4.49 10.37 -4.22
CA ILE A 241 -3.67 9.20 -3.86
C ILE A 241 -2.79 8.74 -5.02
N THR A 242 -3.26 8.78 -6.27
CA THR A 242 -2.43 8.34 -7.40
C THR A 242 -1.26 9.28 -7.64
N ALA A 243 -1.47 10.59 -7.55
CA ALA A 243 -0.38 11.57 -7.66
C ALA A 243 0.59 11.45 -6.47
N ALA A 244 0.07 11.30 -5.24
CA ALA A 244 0.86 11.15 -4.03
C ALA A 244 1.73 9.88 -4.05
N THR A 245 1.15 8.73 -4.37
CA THR A 245 1.88 7.45 -4.44
C THR A 245 2.90 7.48 -5.58
N THR A 246 2.56 8.03 -6.74
CA THR A 246 3.50 8.20 -7.86
C THR A 246 4.69 9.07 -7.45
N ALA A 247 4.47 10.21 -6.80
CA ALA A 247 5.55 11.09 -6.36
C ALA A 247 6.48 10.40 -5.35
N CYS A 248 5.91 9.68 -4.36
CA CYS A 248 6.69 8.93 -3.39
C CYS A 248 7.44 7.75 -4.02
N ALA A 249 6.80 6.99 -4.91
CA ALA A 249 7.44 5.93 -5.69
C ALA A 249 8.61 6.46 -6.53
N SER A 250 8.43 7.60 -7.18
CA SER A 250 9.46 8.29 -7.98
C SER A 250 10.68 8.61 -7.13
N ARG A 251 10.47 9.29 -6.00
CA ARG A 251 11.55 9.68 -5.06
C ARG A 251 12.29 8.47 -4.53
N PHE A 252 11.53 7.45 -4.15
CA PHE A 252 12.05 6.19 -3.66
C PHE A 252 12.91 5.51 -4.72
N LYS A 253 12.46 5.43 -5.98
CA LYS A 253 13.19 4.78 -7.08
C LYS A 253 14.36 5.55 -7.65
N ILE A 254 14.20 6.85 -7.90
CA ILE A 254 15.26 7.69 -8.48
C ILE A 254 16.48 7.63 -7.57
N SER A 255 16.30 7.74 -6.24
CA SER A 255 17.38 7.69 -5.24
C SER A 255 18.26 6.43 -5.36
N ASN A 256 17.66 5.30 -5.76
CA ASN A 256 18.37 4.04 -6.00
C ASN A 256 19.10 4.02 -7.34
N ALA A 257 18.43 4.48 -8.41
CA ALA A 257 19.00 4.48 -9.76
C ALA A 257 20.30 5.30 -9.85
N ILE A 258 20.43 6.36 -9.04
CA ILE A 258 21.62 7.22 -8.97
C ILE A 258 22.60 6.83 -7.84
N GLY A 259 22.34 5.73 -7.13
CA GLY A 259 23.21 5.23 -6.06
C GLY A 259 23.37 6.18 -4.87
N LEU A 260 22.49 7.16 -4.69
CA LEU A 260 22.65 8.18 -3.65
C LEU A 260 22.31 7.65 -2.26
N ARG A 261 21.32 6.75 -2.14
CA ARG A 261 20.89 6.17 -0.86
C ARG A 261 20.35 4.75 -1.02
N PRO A 262 20.66 3.83 -0.09
CA PRO A 262 19.96 2.55 -0.02
C PRO A 262 18.47 2.79 0.22
N GLN A 263 17.62 2.02 -0.46
CA GLN A 263 16.18 2.14 -0.33
C GLN A 263 15.71 1.59 0.99
N LYS A 264 15.20 2.47 1.86
CA LYS A 264 14.56 2.06 3.11
C LYS A 264 13.06 2.11 2.94
N LEU A 265 12.37 1.02 3.26
CA LEU A 265 10.91 0.97 3.25
C LEU A 265 10.29 2.05 4.15
N GLY A 266 10.95 2.35 5.28
CA GLY A 266 10.56 3.43 6.19
C GLY A 266 10.51 4.81 5.52
N ASP A 267 11.37 5.09 4.54
CA ASP A 267 11.38 6.36 3.81
C ASP A 267 10.18 6.48 2.86
N LEU A 268 9.80 5.39 2.20
CA LEU A 268 8.59 5.34 1.38
C LEU A 268 7.33 5.52 2.24
N LYS A 269 7.21 4.78 3.34
CA LYS A 269 6.09 4.92 4.29
C LYS A 269 5.99 6.34 4.84
N ARG A 270 7.12 6.95 5.21
CA ARG A 270 7.16 8.35 5.68
C ARG A 270 6.68 9.32 4.60
N CYS A 271 7.18 9.20 3.36
CA CYS A 271 6.72 10.04 2.25
C CYS A 271 5.20 9.95 2.03
N LEU A 272 4.64 8.73 2.08
CA LEU A 272 3.20 8.52 1.91
C LEU A 272 2.39 9.16 3.03
N ARG A 273 2.83 9.03 4.29
CA ARG A 273 2.20 9.69 5.44
C ARG A 273 2.25 11.21 5.31
N ASP A 274 3.40 11.77 4.92
CA ASP A 274 3.57 13.21 4.70
C ASP A 274 2.66 13.74 3.57
N ALA A 275 2.33 12.88 2.60
CA ALA A 275 1.38 13.17 1.52
C ALA A 275 -0.09 12.94 1.90
N GLY A 276 -0.39 12.63 3.16
CA GLY A 276 -1.75 12.37 3.66
C GLY A 276 -2.29 10.96 3.38
N VAL A 277 -1.47 10.05 2.87
CA VAL A 277 -1.81 8.64 2.64
C VAL A 277 -1.40 7.82 3.87
N VAL A 278 -2.30 7.75 4.86
CA VAL A 278 -2.04 7.24 6.21
C VAL A 278 -2.75 5.91 6.51
N PHE A 279 -2.47 4.88 5.73
CA PHE A 279 -3.03 3.54 5.96
C PHE A 279 -2.60 2.90 7.29
N SER A 280 -3.39 1.93 7.75
CA SER A 280 -3.12 1.16 8.96
C SER A 280 -1.83 0.37 8.85
N ASP A 281 -1.03 0.41 9.91
CA ASP A 281 0.25 -0.31 10.07
C ASP A 281 0.22 -1.28 11.27
N ASP A 282 -0.98 -1.67 11.71
CA ASP A 282 -1.20 -2.49 12.90
C ASP A 282 -2.01 -3.77 12.64
N GLY A 283 -2.34 -4.05 11.37
CA GLY A 283 -3.04 -5.29 11.00
C GLY A 283 -4.49 -5.36 11.51
N ARG A 284 -5.11 -4.23 11.88
CA ARG A 284 -6.46 -4.18 12.49
C ARG A 284 -7.60 -4.78 11.66
N ALA A 285 -7.38 -5.09 10.39
CA ALA A 285 -8.33 -5.83 9.56
C ALA A 285 -8.36 -7.33 9.89
N TRP A 286 -7.39 -7.83 10.66
CA TRP A 286 -7.21 -9.24 10.99
C TRP A 286 -7.49 -9.54 12.44
N LYS A 287 -8.03 -10.73 12.69
CA LYS A 287 -8.11 -11.31 14.04
C LYS A 287 -6.73 -11.59 14.64
N GLU A 288 -5.77 -11.96 13.80
CA GLU A 288 -4.38 -12.26 14.16
C GLU A 288 -3.45 -11.24 13.48
N PRO A 289 -3.31 -10.01 14.03
CA PRO A 289 -2.63 -8.91 13.34
C PRO A 289 -1.13 -9.10 13.19
N GLU A 290 -0.47 -9.79 14.12
CA GLU A 290 1.00 -9.84 14.22
C GLU A 290 1.65 -10.63 13.07
N SER A 291 0.95 -11.63 12.54
CA SER A 291 1.42 -12.50 11.45
C SER A 291 0.88 -12.06 10.08
N ARG A 292 0.10 -10.98 10.01
CA ARG A 292 -0.65 -10.61 8.81
C ARG A 292 -0.19 -9.29 8.21
N ALA A 293 -0.37 -9.17 6.90
CA ALA A 293 -0.09 -7.94 6.17
C ALA A 293 -0.94 -6.77 6.67
N THR A 294 -0.32 -5.62 6.87
CA THR A 294 -1.07 -4.38 7.11
C THR A 294 -1.50 -3.76 5.78
N CYS A 295 -2.50 -2.87 5.80
CA CYS A 295 -2.90 -2.18 4.57
C CYS A 295 -1.72 -1.38 3.99
N PHE A 296 -0.91 -0.77 4.86
CA PHE A 296 0.28 -0.05 4.43
C PHE A 296 1.29 -0.98 3.75
N ASP A 297 1.48 -2.21 4.25
CA ASP A 297 2.39 -3.16 3.62
C ASP A 297 1.93 -3.52 2.22
N CYS A 298 0.64 -3.79 2.01
CA CYS A 298 0.09 -4.10 0.68
C CYS A 298 0.33 -2.96 -0.32
N TRP A 299 0.10 -1.71 0.09
CA TRP A 299 0.38 -0.54 -0.75
C TRP A 299 1.85 -0.36 -1.07
N THR A 300 2.72 -0.50 -0.06
CA THR A 300 4.16 -0.40 -0.30
C THR A 300 4.66 -1.55 -1.17
N ASP A 301 4.17 -2.77 -0.97
CA ASP A 301 4.46 -3.90 -1.83
C ASP A 301 4.07 -3.57 -3.27
N ASN A 302 2.85 -3.07 -3.53
CA ASN A 302 2.43 -2.64 -4.88
C ASN A 302 3.43 -1.66 -5.52
N ILE A 303 3.70 -0.54 -4.83
CA ILE A 303 4.62 0.51 -5.29
C ILE A 303 6.00 -0.06 -5.60
N MET A 304 6.51 -0.95 -4.75
CA MET A 304 7.79 -1.59 -4.96
C MET A 304 7.76 -2.46 -6.23
N ASN A 305 6.67 -3.19 -6.47
CA ASN A 305 6.44 -4.05 -7.66
C ASN A 305 6.48 -3.24 -8.94
N ASP A 306 5.62 -2.22 -9.01
CA ASP A 306 5.46 -1.34 -10.17
C ASP A 306 6.79 -0.75 -10.56
N GLY A 307 7.50 -0.24 -9.56
CA GLY A 307 8.74 0.40 -9.82
C GLY A 307 9.81 -0.55 -10.36
N GLN A 308 9.67 -1.89 -10.26
CA GLN A 308 10.56 -2.84 -10.94
C GLN A 308 10.01 -3.26 -12.31
N LEU A 309 8.80 -3.81 -12.34
CA LEU A 309 8.23 -4.40 -13.55
C LEU A 309 7.88 -3.33 -14.57
N CYS A 310 7.41 -2.19 -14.08
CA CYS A 310 6.89 -1.10 -14.89
C CYS A 310 7.86 0.07 -15.00
N TRP A 311 9.09 -0.02 -14.48
CA TRP A 311 10.08 1.07 -14.48
C TRP A 311 10.19 1.77 -15.84
N ASN A 312 10.42 0.99 -16.90
CA ASN A 312 10.61 1.50 -18.26
C ASN A 312 9.35 2.15 -18.83
N ARG A 313 8.16 1.71 -18.39
CA ARG A 313 6.86 2.28 -18.80
C ARG A 313 6.49 3.51 -17.99
N CYS A 314 6.96 3.57 -16.74
CA CYS A 314 6.67 4.63 -15.77
C CYS A 314 7.71 5.76 -15.75
N LEU A 315 8.80 5.64 -16.52
CA LEU A 315 9.85 6.66 -16.55
C LEU A 315 9.33 8.05 -16.92
N SER A 316 8.34 8.14 -17.81
CA SER A 316 7.70 9.40 -18.18
C SER A 316 7.01 10.07 -16.99
N LYS A 317 6.32 9.31 -16.12
CA LYS A 317 5.71 9.81 -14.89
C LYS A 317 6.69 10.26 -13.84
N PHE A 318 7.87 9.63 -13.80
CA PHE A 318 8.93 10.05 -12.90
C PHE A 318 9.53 11.41 -13.28
N VAL A 319 9.38 11.81 -14.54
CA VAL A 319 9.82 13.12 -15.05
C VAL A 319 8.68 14.15 -15.01
N ASP A 320 7.44 13.72 -15.24
CA ASP A 320 6.23 14.55 -15.16
C ASP A 320 5.16 13.90 -14.27
N PRO A 321 5.17 14.15 -12.94
CA PRO A 321 4.16 13.64 -12.03
C PRO A 321 2.77 14.25 -12.25
N GLY A 322 2.66 15.30 -13.07
CA GLY A 322 1.39 15.91 -13.46
C GLY A 322 0.62 15.12 -14.52
N ASN A 323 1.26 14.15 -15.18
CA ASN A 323 0.62 13.27 -16.18
C ASN A 323 -0.19 12.13 -15.50
N ALA A 324 -0.95 12.48 -14.46
CA ALA A 324 -1.85 11.58 -13.78
C ALA A 324 -3.23 11.71 -14.39
N GLY A 325 -3.82 10.59 -14.85
CA GLY A 325 -5.27 10.55 -14.92
C GLY A 325 -5.85 9.55 -15.91
N HIS A 326 -5.37 9.46 -17.14
CA HIS A 326 -6.10 8.71 -18.17
C HIS A 326 -5.54 7.31 -18.39
N PHE A 327 -6.19 6.30 -17.82
CA PHE A 327 -5.78 4.89 -17.93
C PHE A 327 -5.53 4.45 -19.39
N ALA A 328 -6.40 4.88 -20.31
CA ALA A 328 -6.34 4.59 -21.74
C ALA A 328 -5.01 4.97 -22.41
N THR A 329 -4.42 6.09 -22.02
CA THR A 329 -3.20 6.65 -22.64
C THR A 329 -1.97 6.47 -21.77
N ASP A 330 -2.17 6.03 -20.53
CA ASP A 330 -1.14 5.93 -19.52
C ASP A 330 -0.61 4.50 -19.42
N VAL A 331 0.44 4.23 -20.20
CA VAL A 331 1.12 2.93 -20.26
C VAL A 331 1.70 2.52 -18.89
N CYS A 332 1.98 3.49 -18.00
CA CYS A 332 2.43 3.18 -16.65
C CYS A 332 1.29 2.61 -15.80
N LEU A 333 0.11 3.25 -15.80
CA LEU A 333 -1.06 2.73 -15.08
C LEU A 333 -1.51 1.38 -15.61
N GLN A 334 -1.47 1.19 -16.93
CA GLN A 334 -1.76 -0.11 -17.54
C GLN A 334 -0.81 -1.18 -17.01
N CYS A 335 0.50 -0.91 -17.00
CA CYS A 335 1.46 -1.86 -16.48
C CYS A 335 1.23 -2.21 -14.99
N ASP A 336 0.98 -1.21 -14.14
CA ASP A 336 0.63 -1.43 -12.72
C ASP A 336 -0.59 -2.36 -12.59
N GLU A 337 -1.70 -2.01 -13.24
CA GLU A 337 -2.95 -2.79 -13.14
C GLU A 337 -2.82 -4.22 -13.70
N TYR A 338 -2.00 -4.43 -14.73
CA TYR A 338 -1.77 -5.77 -15.31
C TYR A 338 -0.78 -6.63 -14.53
N THR A 339 0.23 -6.03 -13.91
CA THR A 339 1.34 -6.79 -13.32
C THR A 339 1.29 -6.85 -11.80
N SER A 340 0.88 -5.77 -11.15
CA SER A 340 0.83 -5.62 -9.70
C SER A 340 -0.61 -5.67 -9.17
N GLY A 341 -1.57 -5.22 -9.98
CA GLY A 341 -3.00 -5.16 -9.66
C GLY A 341 -3.56 -6.44 -9.01
N PRO A 342 -3.39 -7.64 -9.60
CA PRO A 342 -3.91 -8.87 -9.01
C PRO A 342 -3.37 -9.13 -7.60
N ALA A 343 -2.07 -8.93 -7.40
CA ALA A 343 -1.42 -9.09 -6.10
C ALA A 343 -1.92 -8.09 -5.08
N PHE A 344 -1.95 -6.83 -5.48
CA PHE A 344 -2.38 -5.76 -4.62
C PHE A 344 -3.82 -5.97 -4.17
N ILE A 345 -4.72 -6.36 -5.06
CA ILE A 345 -6.13 -6.59 -4.70
C ILE A 345 -6.25 -7.82 -3.78
N ALA A 346 -5.49 -8.89 -4.02
CA ALA A 346 -5.47 -10.05 -3.13
C ALA A 346 -4.96 -9.70 -1.71
N CYS A 347 -3.94 -8.85 -1.61
CA CYS A 347 -3.39 -8.38 -0.34
C CYS A 347 -4.33 -7.39 0.34
N ALA A 348 -4.82 -6.40 -0.38
CA ALA A 348 -5.58 -5.28 0.16
C ALA A 348 -7.04 -5.68 0.46
N GLY A 349 -7.68 -6.49 -0.39
CA GLY A 349 -9.11 -6.83 -0.33
C GLY A 349 -9.99 -5.64 -0.72
N ALA A 350 -9.79 -4.49 -0.06
CA ALA A 350 -10.41 -3.22 -0.41
C ALA A 350 -9.50 -2.39 -1.33
N ASN A 351 -10.08 -1.90 -2.43
CA ASN A 351 -9.54 -0.80 -3.21
C ASN A 351 -10.66 0.22 -3.47
N ARG A 352 -10.35 1.33 -4.14
CA ARG A 352 -11.34 2.37 -4.42
C ARG A 352 -12.56 1.82 -5.17
N ARG A 353 -12.36 1.03 -6.22
CA ARG A 353 -13.44 0.44 -7.04
C ARG A 353 -14.29 -0.52 -6.23
N SER A 354 -13.68 -1.45 -5.48
CA SER A 354 -14.44 -2.41 -4.68
C SER A 354 -15.18 -1.75 -3.52
N SER A 355 -14.75 -0.58 -3.06
CA SER A 355 -15.40 0.16 -1.96
C SER A 355 -16.49 1.14 -2.42
N GLY A 356 -16.77 1.24 -3.72
CA GLY A 356 -17.75 2.20 -4.24
C GLY A 356 -17.19 3.61 -4.50
N ILE A 357 -15.86 3.77 -4.54
CA ILE A 357 -15.19 5.08 -4.62
C ILE A 357 -14.72 5.36 -6.04
N LYS A 358 -15.18 6.47 -6.62
CA LYS A 358 -14.61 7.02 -7.87
C LYS A 358 -13.21 7.61 -7.61
N SER A 359 -12.20 7.05 -8.29
CA SER A 359 -10.79 7.48 -8.19
C SER A 359 -10.47 8.73 -9.02
N ASP A 360 -9.30 9.33 -8.76
CA ASP A 360 -8.58 10.34 -9.56
C ASP A 360 -8.03 9.83 -10.90
N ILE A 361 -8.01 8.51 -11.10
CA ILE A 361 -7.73 7.90 -12.40
C ILE A 361 -9.05 7.83 -13.19
N ASP A 362 -9.09 8.61 -14.27
CA ASP A 362 -10.08 8.51 -15.33
C ASP A 362 -9.86 7.25 -16.16
N ARG A 363 -10.87 6.37 -16.14
CA ARG A 363 -10.93 5.14 -16.92
C ARG A 363 -11.98 5.26 -18.02
N GLY A 364 -12.16 6.45 -18.57
CA GLY A 364 -13.00 6.68 -19.73
C GLY A 364 -12.66 5.76 -20.90
N GLU A 365 -13.63 5.60 -21.79
CA GLU A 365 -13.59 4.72 -22.95
C GLU A 365 -12.30 4.92 -23.77
N LEU A 366 -11.49 3.88 -23.87
CA LEU A 366 -10.57 3.71 -24.99
C LEU A 366 -11.44 3.71 -26.26
N ALA A 367 -11.08 4.50 -27.28
CA ALA A 367 -11.81 4.54 -28.55
C ALA A 367 -12.06 3.10 -29.07
N ASP A 368 -13.33 2.80 -29.32
CA ASP A 368 -13.88 1.49 -29.74
C ASP A 368 -13.92 0.40 -28.66
N THR A 369 -13.84 0.74 -27.37
CA THR A 369 -14.09 -0.20 -26.27
C THR A 369 -14.95 0.45 -25.20
N VAL A 370 -16.02 -0.24 -24.82
CA VAL A 370 -16.89 0.14 -23.69
C VAL A 370 -16.11 -0.13 -22.40
N TRP A 371 -15.21 0.78 -22.03
CA TRP A 371 -14.63 0.78 -20.68
C TRP A 371 -15.58 1.49 -19.75
N GLU A 372 -16.52 0.73 -19.20
CA GLU A 372 -17.27 1.19 -18.05
C GLU A 372 -16.38 1.13 -16.81
N GLN A 373 -16.25 2.26 -16.12
CA GLN A 373 -15.62 2.29 -14.82
C GLN A 373 -16.47 1.46 -13.85
N LYS A 374 -16.15 0.16 -13.75
CA LYS A 374 -16.86 -0.74 -12.85
C LYS A 374 -16.51 -0.43 -11.41
N ILE A 375 -17.51 -0.01 -10.66
CA ILE A 375 -17.46 0.35 -9.25
C ILE A 375 -18.48 -0.53 -8.53
N CYS A 376 -18.10 -1.08 -7.37
CA CYS A 376 -19.02 -1.82 -6.51
C CYS A 376 -20.18 -0.90 -6.10
N THR A 377 -21.41 -1.27 -6.46
CA THR A 377 -22.64 -0.48 -6.20
C THR A 377 -23.14 -0.63 -4.75
N VAL A 378 -22.69 -1.67 -4.05
CA VAL A 378 -23.13 -2.00 -2.69
C VAL A 378 -22.08 -1.72 -1.61
N GLY A 379 -20.93 -1.18 -1.98
CA GLY A 379 -19.87 -0.81 -1.05
C GLY A 379 -20.29 0.36 -0.16
N VAL A 380 -19.66 0.51 1.01
CA VAL A 380 -20.01 1.55 1.99
C VAL A 380 -19.93 2.97 1.42
N CYS A 381 -19.12 3.19 0.38
CA CYS A 381 -19.01 4.50 -0.29
C CYS A 381 -19.81 4.64 -1.58
N ALA A 382 -20.54 3.61 -2.03
CA ALA A 382 -21.25 3.64 -3.30
C ALA A 382 -22.43 4.63 -3.32
N ALA A 383 -23.10 4.84 -2.18
CA ALA A 383 -24.26 5.72 -2.05
C ALA A 383 -23.95 7.24 -2.07
N ALA A 384 -22.76 7.65 -2.50
CA ALA A 384 -22.21 8.97 -2.20
C ALA A 384 -21.92 9.87 -3.42
N PRO A 385 -22.91 10.22 -4.27
CA PRO A 385 -22.75 11.36 -5.17
C PRO A 385 -22.84 12.71 -4.42
N ASN A 386 -23.56 12.77 -3.29
CA ASN A 386 -23.82 13.99 -2.52
C ASN A 386 -23.32 13.90 -1.06
N ALA A 387 -22.91 15.03 -0.48
CA ALA A 387 -21.98 15.20 0.65
C ALA A 387 -22.32 14.54 2.02
N THR A 388 -23.42 13.81 2.16
CA THR A 388 -23.78 13.06 3.39
C THR A 388 -23.46 11.57 3.27
N SER A 389 -22.27 11.27 2.71
CA SER A 389 -21.81 9.90 2.52
C SER A 389 -21.62 9.17 3.85
N PRO A 390 -22.02 7.88 3.96
CA PRO A 390 -21.61 7.01 5.06
C PRO A 390 -20.09 6.94 5.24
N CYS A 391 -19.31 7.15 4.17
CA CYS A 391 -17.85 7.24 4.23
C CYS A 391 -17.32 8.57 4.77
N ALA A 392 -18.15 9.61 4.80
CA ALA A 392 -17.80 10.90 5.41
C ALA A 392 -18.16 10.95 6.90
N ALA A 393 -19.07 10.09 7.37
CA ALA A 393 -19.40 10.02 8.78
C ALA A 393 -18.18 9.53 9.59
N PRO A 394 -17.85 10.18 10.72
CA PRO A 394 -16.82 9.66 11.62
C PRO A 394 -17.30 8.30 12.14
N LEU A 395 -16.70 7.24 11.62
CA LEU A 395 -16.93 5.89 12.14
C LEU A 395 -16.54 5.89 13.62
N PRO A 396 -17.33 5.30 14.52
CA PRO A 396 -17.14 5.39 15.98
C PRO A 396 -15.84 4.76 16.52
N TRP A 397 -14.93 4.37 15.63
CA TRP A 397 -13.66 3.70 15.91
C TRP A 397 -12.55 4.60 16.50
N GLY A 398 -12.82 5.89 16.72
CA GLY A 398 -11.87 6.86 17.26
C GLY A 398 -11.52 6.68 18.75
N ALA A 399 -12.22 5.82 19.47
CA ALA A 399 -12.00 5.61 20.90
C ALA A 399 -11.68 4.15 21.24
N ARG A 400 -10.65 3.57 20.61
CA ARG A 400 -9.78 2.62 21.36
C ARG A 400 -8.99 3.43 22.38
N GLY A 401 -9.71 4.03 23.33
CA GLY A 401 -9.16 4.33 24.64
C GLY A 401 -8.66 3.00 25.16
N SER A 402 -7.37 2.94 25.44
CA SER A 402 -6.74 1.88 26.20
C SER A 402 -7.62 1.56 27.41
N ASN A 403 -8.50 0.55 27.29
CA ASN A 403 -9.18 -0.06 28.41
C ASN A 403 -8.12 -0.85 29.16
N ARG A 404 -7.23 -0.12 29.86
CA ARG A 404 -6.46 -0.67 30.95
C ARG A 404 -7.50 -1.07 31.98
N GLY A 405 -7.74 -2.36 32.11
CA GLY A 405 -8.42 -2.90 33.26
C GLY A 405 -7.78 -2.28 34.51
N ALA A 406 -8.59 -1.54 35.27
CA ALA A 406 -8.19 -1.16 36.61
C ALA A 406 -7.78 -2.44 37.34
N PRO A 407 -6.64 -2.46 38.05
CA PRO A 407 -6.25 -3.62 38.81
C PRO A 407 -7.36 -3.91 39.83
N SER A 408 -8.02 -5.06 39.65
CA SER A 408 -8.91 -5.63 40.65
C SER A 408 -8.11 -5.81 41.94
N SER A 409 -8.38 -4.94 42.91
CA SER A 409 -7.90 -5.08 44.28
C SER A 409 -8.55 -6.33 44.86
N ARG A 410 -7.84 -7.47 44.79
CA ARG A 410 -8.19 -8.65 45.59
C ARG A 410 -8.18 -8.26 47.07
N PRO A 411 -9.23 -8.58 47.84
CA PRO A 411 -9.21 -8.40 49.27
C PRO A 411 -8.17 -9.33 49.89
N ARG A 412 -7.35 -8.75 50.76
CA ARG A 412 -6.31 -9.40 51.55
C ARG A 412 -7.00 -10.37 52.52
N THR A 413 -6.96 -11.67 52.24
CA THR A 413 -7.43 -12.70 53.19
C THR A 413 -6.46 -12.77 54.37
N SER A 414 -6.96 -12.38 55.54
CA SER A 414 -6.33 -12.60 56.84
C SER A 414 -6.22 -14.10 57.12
N ARG A 415 -5.01 -14.56 57.45
CA ARG A 415 -4.76 -15.91 57.99
C ARG A 415 -5.52 -16.08 59.31
N ILE A 416 -6.43 -17.04 59.34
CA ILE A 416 -6.98 -17.63 60.58
C ILE A 416 -6.14 -18.88 60.87
N PRO A 417 -5.63 -19.08 62.11
CA PRO A 417 -4.91 -20.29 62.46
C PRO A 417 -5.87 -21.46 62.68
N THR A 418 -5.57 -22.60 62.05
CA THR A 418 -6.21 -23.90 62.28
C THR A 418 -5.78 -24.52 63.61
N PRO A 419 -6.70 -25.15 64.39
CA PRO A 419 -6.34 -25.97 65.54
C PRO A 419 -5.98 -27.40 65.12
N MET A 420 -5.06 -28.02 65.86
CA MET A 420 -4.73 -29.45 65.77
C MET A 420 -5.91 -30.35 66.19
N PRO A 421 -6.08 -31.54 65.59
CA PRO A 421 -6.97 -32.55 66.12
C PRO A 421 -6.23 -33.50 67.09
N SER A 422 -6.79 -33.65 68.29
CA SER A 422 -6.55 -34.77 69.19
C SER A 422 -7.68 -35.79 69.06
N GLN A 423 -7.30 -37.03 68.75
CA GLN A 423 -7.88 -38.32 69.16
C GLN A 423 -9.39 -38.40 69.43
N HIS A 424 -10.09 -39.19 68.59
CA HIS A 424 -10.63 -40.49 69.00
C HIS A 424 -10.94 -41.36 67.78
#